data_AF-A0A7Y2ZSJ7-F1
#
_entry.id   AF-A0A7Y2ZSJ7-F1
#
_cell.length_a   1.000
_cell.length_b   1.000
_cell.length_c   1.000
_cell.angle_alpha   90.00
_cell.angle_beta   90.00
_cell.angle_gamma   90.00
#
_symmetry.space_group_name_H-M   'P 1'
#
loop_
_entity.id
_entity.type
_entity.pdbx_description
1 polymer ?
#
loop_
_entity_poly.entity_id
_entity_poly.type
_entity_poly.pdbx_seq_one_letter_code
_entity_poly.pdbx_strand_id
1 'polypeptide(L)' 'MLDRKKIVDRFVSYIKIDTESDPNSETTPSTEKQWDLAKKLVEDLKDIGMSDVSIDKNAYVMATLPSNVDHEV' A
#
# COMPACT_ATOMS: atom_id res chain seq x y z
N MET A 1 -12.46 18.09 8.10
CA MET A 1 -11.53 18.81 7.19
C MET A 1 -10.37 17.88 6.90
N LEU A 2 -9.96 17.72 5.64
CA LEU A 2 -8.78 16.91 5.31
C LEU A 2 -7.54 17.51 5.97
N ASP A 3 -6.76 16.68 6.66
CA ASP A 3 -5.47 17.09 7.21
C ASP A 3 -4.44 17.11 6.07
N ARG A 4 -4.22 18.31 5.52
CA ARG A 4 -3.25 18.54 4.44
C ARG A 4 -1.84 18.10 4.80
N LYS A 5 -1.43 18.30 6.06
CA LYS A 5 -0.07 17.94 6.51
C LYS A 5 0.10 16.43 6.45
N LYS A 6 -0.88 15.67 6.96
CA LYS A 6 -0.85 14.19 6.92
C LYS A 6 -0.76 13.64 5.50
N ILE A 7 -1.48 14.24 4.54
CA ILE A 7 -1.43 13.84 3.13
C ILE A 7 -0.05 14.10 2.53
N VAL A 8 0.49 15.31 2.74
CA VAL A 8 1.82 15.69 2.23
C VAL A 8 2.91 14.81 2.84
N ASP A 9 2.85 14.54 4.14
CA ASP A 9 3.83 13.70 4.83
C ASP A 9 3.82 12.26 4.28
N ARG A 10 2.63 11.66 4.06
CA ARG A 10 2.52 10.32 3.43
C ARG A 10 3.06 10.34 2.01
N PHE A 11 2.67 11.32 1.19
CA PHE A 11 3.17 11.46 -0.18
C PHE A 11 4.70 11.55 -0.22
N VAL A 12 5.29 12.46 0.57
CA VAL A 12 6.74 12.64 0.67
C VAL A 12 7.43 11.37 1.18
N SER A 13 6.80 10.60 2.07
CA SER A 13 7.35 9.33 2.54
C SER A 13 7.42 8.27 1.44
N TYR A 14 6.45 8.23 0.53
CA TYR A 14 6.38 7.23 -0.55
C TYR A 14 7.30 7.56 -1.72
N ILE A 15 7.35 8.82 -2.16
CA ILE A 15 8.20 9.21 -3.30
C ILE A 15 9.70 9.11 -3.03
N LYS A 16 10.10 8.98 -1.76
CA LYS A 16 11.50 8.75 -1.36
C LYS A 16 11.93 7.28 -1.54
N ILE A 17 10.98 6.38 -1.73
CA ILE A 17 11.25 4.97 -1.97
C ILE A 17 11.38 4.79 -3.48
N ASP A 18 12.48 4.21 -3.93
CA ASP A 18 12.67 3.90 -5.34
C ASP A 18 11.81 2.68 -5.71
N THR A 19 10.84 2.87 -6.60
CA THR A 19 9.89 1.83 -7.03
C THR A 19 9.81 1.70 -8.54
N GLU A 20 10.82 2.16 -9.27
CA GLU A 20 10.83 2.06 -10.73
C GLU A 20 10.81 0.59 -11.18
N SER A 21 9.93 0.28 -12.13
CA SER A 21 9.80 -1.05 -12.73
C SER A 21 10.86 -1.28 -13.82
N ASP A 22 11.26 -2.54 -14.00
CA ASP A 22 12.07 -2.96 -15.14
C ASP A 22 11.17 -3.61 -16.20
N PRO A 23 11.00 -3.01 -17.40
CA PRO A 23 10.16 -3.56 -18.46
C PRO A 23 10.73 -4.82 -19.11
N ASN A 24 12.01 -5.15 -18.88
CA ASN A 24 12.65 -6.35 -19.43
C ASN A 24 12.61 -7.53 -18.45
N SER A 25 12.09 -7.33 -17.24
CA SER A 25 12.00 -8.38 -16.23
C SER A 25 10.86 -9.35 -16.53
N GLU A 26 11.12 -10.62 -16.25
CA GLU A 26 10.12 -11.70 -16.31
C GLU A 26 9.53 -12.04 -14.92
N THR A 27 9.92 -11.30 -13.87
CA THR A 27 9.43 -11.51 -12.50
C THR A 27 8.39 -10.50 -12.08
N THR A 28 7.58 -10.86 -11.09
CA THR A 28 6.64 -9.95 -10.44
C THR A 28 6.90 -9.91 -8.93
N PRO A 29 7.15 -8.73 -8.33
CA PRO A 29 7.40 -7.46 -9.01
C PRO A 29 8.68 -7.50 -9.87
N SER A 30 8.79 -6.59 -10.84
CA SER A 30 9.90 -6.59 -11.80
C SER A 30 11.23 -6.15 -11.20
N THR A 31 11.20 -5.43 -10.07
CA THR A 31 12.38 -5.00 -9.33
C THR A 31 12.18 -5.26 -7.83
N GLU A 32 13.23 -5.70 -7.13
CA GLU A 32 13.15 -6.02 -5.69
C GLU A 32 12.75 -4.81 -4.84
N LYS A 33 13.19 -3.61 -5.24
CA LYS A 33 12.90 -2.33 -4.59
C LYS A 33 11.40 -2.00 -4.48
N GLN A 34 10.55 -2.55 -5.37
CA GLN A 34 9.09 -2.39 -5.26
C GLN A 34 8.53 -3.00 -3.95
N TRP A 35 9.21 -4.00 -3.38
CA TRP A 35 8.80 -4.59 -2.10
C TRP A 35 8.88 -3.62 -0.93
N ASP A 36 9.76 -2.62 -0.99
CA ASP A 36 9.95 -1.68 0.12
C ASP A 36 8.70 -0.82 0.32
N LEU A 37 8.14 -0.29 -0.77
CA LEU A 37 6.87 0.44 -0.72
C LEU A 37 5.71 -0.49 -0.37
N ALA A 38 5.66 -1.70 -0.95
CA ALA A 38 4.57 -2.64 -0.68
C ALA A 38 4.50 -3.01 0.82
N LYS A 39 5.63 -3.30 1.46
CA LYS A 39 5.71 -3.56 2.91
C LYS A 39 5.34 -2.31 3.73
N LYS A 40 5.77 -1.11 3.30
CA LYS A 40 5.38 0.14 3.97
C LYS A 40 3.87 0.36 3.93
N LEU A 41 3.22 0.04 2.82
CA LEU A 41 1.77 0.15 2.66
C LEU A 41 1.02 -0.85 3.56
N VAL A 42 1.51 -2.08 3.70
CA VAL A 42 0.93 -3.06 4.63
C VAL A 42 0.90 -2.51 6.05
N GLU A 43 2.01 -1.94 6.53
CA GLU A 43 2.05 -1.34 7.87
C GLU A 43 1.14 -0.10 7.97
N ASP A 44 1.15 0.78 6.97
CA ASP A 44 0.25 1.94 6.97
C ASP A 44 -1.24 1.56 6.96
N LEU A 45 -1.61 0.49 6.27
CA LEU A 45 -3.00 0.00 6.21
C LEU A 45 -3.43 -0.57 7.57
N LYS A 46 -2.54 -1.29 8.27
CA LYS A 46 -2.79 -1.74 9.65
C LYS A 46 -2.93 -0.55 10.59
N ASP A 47 -2.03 0.43 10.50
CA ASP A 47 -2.01 1.62 11.37
C ASP A 47 -3.27 2.49 11.22
N ILE A 48 -3.87 2.55 10.02
CA ILE A 48 -5.12 3.28 9.80
C ILE A 48 -6.39 2.45 10.09
N GLY A 49 -6.24 1.21 10.55
CA GLY A 49 -7.34 0.37 11.02
C GLY A 49 -8.06 -0.45 9.94
N MET A 50 -7.38 -0.76 8.83
CA MET A 50 -7.92 -1.69 7.83
C MET A 50 -7.88 -3.14 8.34
N SER A 51 -8.80 -3.95 7.84
CA SER A 51 -8.88 -5.39 8.11
C SER A 51 -8.28 -6.21 6.97
N ASP A 52 -8.01 -7.49 7.22
CA ASP A 52 -7.52 -8.47 6.22
C ASP A 52 -6.32 -7.98 5.39
N VAL A 53 -5.44 -7.20 6.03
CA VAL A 53 -4.28 -6.61 5.37
C VAL A 53 -3.31 -7.72 5.00
N SER A 54 -3.04 -7.87 3.71
CA SER A 54 -2.19 -8.92 3.16
C SER A 54 -1.33 -8.40 2.01
N ILE A 55 -0.22 -9.10 1.78
CA ILE A 55 0.64 -8.94 0.62
C ILE A 55 0.93 -10.33 0.08
N ASP A 56 0.71 -10.55 -1.21
CA ASP A 56 0.96 -11.85 -1.83
C ASP A 56 2.42 -11.99 -2.31
N LYS A 57 2.75 -13.15 -2.90
CA LYS A 57 4.09 -13.45 -3.42
C LYS A 57 4.56 -12.53 -4.56
N ASN A 58 3.64 -11.80 -5.18
CA ASN A 58 3.89 -10.90 -6.31
C ASN A 58 3.81 -9.43 -5.88
N ALA A 59 3.82 -9.16 -4.57
CA ALA A 59 3.70 -7.83 -3.97
C ALA A 59 2.37 -7.11 -4.21
N TYR A 60 1.29 -7.82 -4.53
CA TYR A 60 -0.05 -7.22 -4.51
C TYR A 60 -0.49 -7.02 -3.07
N VAL A 61 -0.69 -5.76 -2.68
CA VAL A 61 -1.18 -5.38 -1.35
C VAL A 61 -2.70 -5.24 -1.40
N MET A 62 -3.40 -5.97 -0.53
CA MET A 62 -4.84 -5.95 -0.40
C MET A 62 -5.23 -5.67 1.05
N ALA A 63 -6.36 -4.98 1.25
CA ALA A 63 -6.94 -4.72 2.56
C ALA A 63 -8.44 -4.43 2.44
N THR A 64 -9.17 -4.64 3.52
CA THR A 64 -10.62 -4.47 3.61
C THR A 64 -10.95 -3.30 4.53
N LEU A 65 -11.78 -2.38 4.06
CA LEU A 65 -12.50 -1.45 4.94
C LEU A 65 -13.84 -2.10 5.29
N PRO A 66 -14.11 -2.47 6.56
CA PRO A 66 -15.39 -3.07 6.93
C PRO A 66 -16.57 -2.15 6.61
N SER A 67 -17.74 -2.76 6.38
CA SER A 67 -18.99 -2.00 6.26
C SER A 67 -19.19 -1.10 7.48
N ASN A 68 -19.67 0.11 7.24
CA ASN A 68 -20.07 1.05 8.29
C ASN A 68 -21.59 1.07 8.53
N VAL A 69 -22.32 0.11 7.95
CA VAL A 69 -23.76 -0.08 8.10
C VAL A 69 -24.09 -1.55 8.37
N ASP A 70 -25.13 -1.78 9.16
CA ASP A 70 -25.55 -3.12 9.61
C ASP A 70 -26.47 -3.86 8.61
N HIS A 71 -26.74 -3.28 7.44
CA HIS A 71 -27.64 -3.84 6.42
C HIS A 71 -26.90 -4.11 5.11
N GLU A 72 -27.40 -5.08 4.34
CA GLU A 72 -26.90 -5.33 2.98
C GLU A 72 -27.33 -4.22 2.01
N VAL A 73 -26.42 -3.87 1.11
CA VAL A 73 -26.56 -2.82 0.07
C VAL A 73 -26.44 -3.40 -1.33
#